data_AF-A0A5C3LVV6-F1
#
_entry.id   AF-A0A5C3LVV6-F1
#
_cell.length_a   1.000
_cell.length_b   1.000
_cell.length_c   1.000
_cell.angle_alpha   90.00
_cell.angle_beta   90.00
_cell.angle_gamma   90.00
#
_symmetry.space_group_name_H-M   'P 1'
#
loop_
_entity.id
_entity.type
_entity.pdbx_description
1 polymer ?
#
loop_
_entity_poly.entity_id
_entity_poly.type
_entity_poly.pdbx_seq_one_letter_code
_entity_poly.pdbx_strand_id
1 'polypeptide(L)'
;MTGSSNFEEGDHVQYQAVGGRSEATKNSTTTGEIVDVLTKPQPAGDTGVTVKASEKEPRYVIKNDNTGKETAYKGDVIIGEADD
;
A
#
# COMPACT_ATOMS: atom_id res chain seq x y z
N MET A 1 -7.90 -18.54 10.82
CA MET A 1 -8.03 -18.23 9.37
C MET A 1 -8.31 -16.74 9.32
N THR A 2 -7.30 -15.88 9.20
CA THR A 2 -7.56 -14.44 9.15
C THR A 2 -6.43 -13.75 8.41
N GLY A 3 -6.78 -12.92 7.43
CA GLY A 3 -5.83 -12.05 6.73
C GLY A 3 -5.88 -12.09 5.20
N SER A 4 -7.01 -12.42 4.57
CA SER A 4 -7.29 -11.94 3.22
C SER A 4 -8.10 -10.66 3.35
N SER A 5 -7.47 -9.62 3.88
CA SER A 5 -8.04 -8.29 3.91
C SER A 5 -8.08 -7.81 2.45
N ASN A 6 -9.22 -8.02 1.79
CA ASN A 6 -9.48 -7.45 0.47
C ASN A 6 -9.80 -5.99 0.71
N PHE A 7 -8.80 -5.14 0.57
CA PHE A 7 -9.01 -3.70 0.60
C PHE A 7 -9.47 -3.22 -0.78
N GLU A 8 -10.29 -2.19 -0.79
CA GLU A 8 -10.83 -1.58 -2.01
C GLU A 8 -10.37 -0.13 -2.19
N GLU A 9 -10.61 0.41 -3.38
CA GLU A 9 -10.29 1.80 -3.71
C GLU A 9 -11.17 2.74 -2.86
N GLY A 10 -10.53 3.66 -2.16
CA GLY A 10 -11.13 4.57 -1.18
C GLY A 10 -10.89 4.17 0.28
N ASP A 11 -10.40 2.95 0.55
CA ASP A 11 -10.14 2.51 1.92
C ASP A 11 -8.91 3.19 2.52
N HIS A 12 -9.05 3.64 3.77
CA HIS A 12 -7.94 4.14 4.56
C HIS A 12 -7.28 3.00 5.32
N VAL A 13 -5.99 2.77 5.06
CA VAL A 13 -5.26 1.64 5.65
C VAL A 13 -3.98 2.09 6.34
N GLN A 14 -3.62 1.36 7.38
CA GLN A 14 -2.33 1.47 8.03
C GLN A 14 -1.36 0.44 7.46
N TYR A 15 -0.20 0.88 6.99
CA TYR A 15 0.79 0.04 6.32
C TYR A 15 2.22 0.40 6.72
N GLN A 16 3.16 -0.51 6.50
CA GLN A 16 4.59 -0.26 6.74
C GLN A 16 5.28 0.20 5.46
N ALA A 17 5.65 1.48 5.38
CA ALA A 17 6.34 2.03 4.23
C ALA A 17 7.80 1.54 4.16
N VAL A 18 8.14 0.81 3.09
CA VAL A 18 9.52 0.42 2.79
C VAL A 18 10.19 1.55 2.02
N GLY A 19 11.05 2.35 2.68
CA GLY A 19 11.84 3.39 2.01
C GLY A 19 11.95 4.75 2.72
N GLY A 20 11.47 4.88 3.96
CA GLY A 20 11.65 6.11 4.74
C GLY A 20 13.14 6.45 4.96
N ARG A 21 13.55 7.67 4.60
CA ARG A 21 14.95 8.17 4.66
C ARG A 21 15.52 8.32 6.08
N SER A 22 14.83 7.85 7.12
CA SER A 22 15.28 7.91 8.51
C SER A 22 15.37 6.53 9.15
N GLU A 23 16.47 6.25 9.82
CA GLU A 23 16.67 5.01 10.59
C GLU A 23 15.66 4.85 11.73
N ALA A 24 15.03 5.94 12.17
CA ALA A 24 13.92 5.94 13.13
C ALA A 24 12.58 5.42 12.54
N THR A 25 12.43 5.39 11.22
CA THR A 25 11.18 4.98 10.53
C THR A 25 11.18 3.53 10.03
N LYS A 26 12.24 2.74 10.28
CA LYS A 26 12.30 1.32 9.88
C LYS A 26 11.18 0.46 10.51
N ASN A 27 10.56 0.94 11.59
CA ASN A 27 9.42 0.31 12.27
C ASN A 27 8.18 1.22 12.35
N SER A 28 8.17 2.36 11.64
CA SER A 28 7.03 3.27 11.67
C SER A 28 5.98 2.82 10.67
N THR A 29 4.81 2.52 11.19
CA THR A 29 3.60 2.34 10.42
C THR A 29 3.07 3.72 10.02
N THR A 30 2.54 3.84 8.82
CA THR A 30 1.94 5.07 8.30
C THR A 30 0.54 4.75 7.82
N THR A 31 -0.31 5.76 7.73
CA THR A 31 -1.62 5.66 7.08
C THR A 31 -1.53 6.15 5.64
N GLY A 32 -2.50 5.70 4.84
CA GLY A 32 -2.76 6.21 3.51
C GLY A 32 -4.02 5.62 2.93
N GLU A 33 -4.52 6.27 1.89
CA GLU A 33 -5.74 5.88 1.17
C GLU A 33 -5.39 4.99 -0.02
N ILE A 34 -6.11 3.89 -0.21
CA ILE A 34 -5.97 3.05 -1.39
C ILE A 34 -6.64 3.75 -2.57
N VAL A 35 -5.85 4.12 -3.57
CA VAL A 35 -6.36 4.79 -4.77
C VAL A 35 -6.57 3.85 -5.93
N ASP A 36 -5.94 2.66 -5.92
CA ASP A 36 -6.06 1.65 -6.98
C ASP A 36 -5.69 0.25 -6.46
N VAL A 37 -6.33 -0.80 -6.99
CA VAL A 37 -6.03 -2.21 -6.70
C VAL A 37 -5.67 -2.97 -7.96
N LEU A 38 -4.38 -3.23 -8.12
CA LEU A 38 -3.83 -3.88 -9.31
C LEU A 38 -3.81 -5.38 -9.11
N THR A 39 -4.52 -6.10 -9.97
CA THR A 39 -4.52 -7.58 -10.03
C THR A 39 -3.72 -8.11 -11.22
N LYS A 40 -3.11 -7.21 -12.00
CA LYS A 40 -2.30 -7.54 -13.18
C LYS A 40 -1.03 -6.68 -13.22
N PRO A 41 0.03 -7.13 -13.91
CA PRO A 41 1.26 -6.36 -13.99
C PRO A 41 1.05 -5.07 -14.77
N GLN A 42 1.19 -3.93 -14.09
CA GLN A 42 1.01 -2.60 -14.69
C GLN A 42 1.82 -1.54 -13.94
N PRO A 43 2.14 -0.39 -14.57
CA PRO A 43 2.79 0.73 -13.90
C PRO A 43 1.93 1.29 -12.77
N ALA A 44 2.55 1.60 -11.63
CA ALA A 44 1.84 2.03 -10.44
C ALA A 44 2.61 3.05 -9.60
N GLY A 45 1.86 3.91 -8.91
CA GLY A 45 2.38 5.00 -8.09
C GLY A 45 3.07 6.10 -8.89
N ASP A 46 3.59 7.11 -8.19
CA ASP A 46 4.22 8.31 -8.79
C ASP A 46 5.40 7.99 -9.71
N THR A 47 6.12 6.91 -9.42
CA THR A 47 7.30 6.52 -10.18
C THR A 47 6.98 5.83 -11.51
N GLY A 48 5.73 5.40 -11.71
CA GLY A 48 5.32 4.64 -12.90
C GLY A 48 6.03 3.30 -13.06
N VAL A 49 6.58 2.72 -11.98
CA VAL A 49 7.28 1.44 -12.03
C VAL A 49 6.27 0.33 -12.24
N THR A 50 6.51 -0.53 -13.23
CA THR A 50 5.70 -1.73 -13.47
C THR A 50 5.81 -2.67 -12.28
N VAL A 51 4.73 -2.77 -11.51
CA VAL A 51 4.66 -3.72 -10.41
C VAL A 51 4.17 -5.06 -10.91
N LYS A 52 4.75 -6.14 -10.39
CA LYS A 52 4.25 -7.49 -10.61
C LYS A 52 3.07 -7.70 -9.66
N ALA A 53 1.87 -7.56 -10.19
CA ALA A 53 0.64 -7.90 -9.52
C ALA A 53 -0.04 -9.07 -10.24
N SER A 54 -0.79 -9.88 -9.49
CA SER A 54 -1.54 -11.02 -9.99
C SER A 54 -2.78 -11.24 -9.14
N GLU A 55 -3.74 -12.05 -9.59
CA GLU A 55 -4.95 -12.38 -8.80
C GLU A 55 -4.63 -13.03 -7.44
N LYS A 56 -3.46 -13.68 -7.32
CA LYS A 56 -2.98 -14.29 -6.07
C LYS A 56 -2.18 -13.33 -5.20
N GLU A 57 -1.56 -12.33 -5.82
CA GLU A 57 -0.74 -11.31 -5.16
C GLU A 57 -1.10 -9.94 -5.74
N PRO A 58 -2.27 -9.38 -5.33
CA PRO A 58 -2.64 -8.04 -5.76
C PRO A 58 -1.68 -7.00 -5.19
N ARG A 59 -1.61 -5.84 -5.85
CA ARG A 59 -0.85 -4.68 -5.41
C ARG A 59 -1.81 -3.54 -5.13
N TYR A 60 -1.75 -3.00 -3.92
CA TYR A 60 -2.58 -1.89 -3.48
C TYR A 60 -1.78 -0.61 -3.65
N VAL A 61 -2.26 0.30 -4.48
CA VAL A 61 -1.67 1.62 -4.65
C VAL A 61 -2.17 2.49 -3.52
N ILE A 62 -1.28 2.80 -2.58
CA ILE A 62 -1.61 3.58 -1.41
C ILE A 62 -1.01 4.97 -1.58
N LYS A 63 -1.86 5.99 -1.44
CA LYS A 63 -1.47 7.38 -1.35
C LYS A 63 -1.17 7.73 0.11
N ASN A 64 0.09 7.99 0.40
CA ASN A 64 0.53 8.28 1.75
C ASN A 64 -0.01 9.65 2.23
N ASP A 65 -0.73 9.69 3.34
CA ASP A 65 -1.32 10.95 3.84
C ASP A 65 -0.26 11.99 4.24
N ASN A 66 0.90 11.53 4.73
CA ASN A 66 1.97 12.41 5.20
C ASN A 66 2.72 13.10 4.05
N THR A 67 2.91 12.41 2.92
CA THR A 67 3.75 12.86 1.81
C THR A 67 2.98 13.15 0.53
N GLY A 68 1.73 12.68 0.43
CA GLY A 68 0.88 12.75 -0.77
C GLY A 68 1.32 11.84 -1.91
N LYS A 69 2.33 10.99 -1.70
CA LYS A 69 2.90 10.12 -2.74
C LYS A 69 2.16 8.81 -2.88
N GLU A 70 1.99 8.37 -4.11
CA GLU A 70 1.35 7.09 -4.43
C GLU A 70 2.40 6.00 -4.60
N THR A 71 2.20 4.86 -3.94
CA THR A 71 3.12 3.72 -4.05
C THR A 71 2.37 2.41 -3.94
N ALA A 72 2.73 1.46 -4.80
CA ALA A 72 2.13 0.15 -4.84
C ALA A 72 2.77 -0.83 -3.84
N TYR A 73 2.00 -1.20 -2.83
CA TYR A 73 2.39 -2.12 -1.77
C TYR A 73 1.74 -3.49 -1.93
N LYS A 74 2.31 -4.49 -1.26
CA LYS A 74 1.69 -5.82 -1.13
C LYS A 74 0.69 -5.79 0.02
N GLY A 75 -0.37 -6.60 -0.05
CA GLY A 75 -1.30 -6.76 1.07
C GLY A 75 -0.59 -7.17 2.37
N ASP A 76 0.50 -7.93 2.27
CA ASP A 76 1.28 -8.40 3.42
C ASP A 76 1.91 -7.28 4.28
N VAL A 77 2.13 -6.10 3.72
CA VAL A 77 2.68 -4.95 4.48
C VAL A 77 1.60 -4.03 5.03
N ILE A 78 0.33 -4.29 4.68
CA ILE A 78 -0.82 -3.59 5.23
C ILE A 78 -1.20 -4.29 6.53
N ILE A 79 -1.26 -3.52 7.60
CA ILE A 79 -1.46 -4.01 8.97
C ILE A 79 -2.96 -4.16 9.24
N GLY A 80 -3.76 -3.22 8.73
CA GLY A 80 -5.21 -3.21 8.86
C GLY A 80 -5.81 -1.93 8.29
N GLU A 81 -7.13 -1.83 8.36
CA GLU A 81 -7.83 -0.56 8.16
C GLU A 81 -7.36 0.43 9.25
N ALA A 82 -7.17 1.69 8.85
CA ALA A 82 -6.93 2.76 9.79
C ALA A 82 -8.30 3.21 10.33
N ASP A 83 -8.79 2.56 11.39
CA ASP A 83 -9.91 3.09 12.18
C ASP A 83 -9.49 4.44 12.80
N ASP A 84 -10.30 5.49 12.56
CA ASP A 84 -10.19 6.83 13.17
C ASP A 84 -10.55 6.82 14.66
#